data_AF-A0A1E4EFL6-F1
#
_entry.id   AF-A0A1E4EFL6-F1
#
_cell.length_a   1.000
_cell.length_b   1.000
_cell.length_c   1.000
_cell.angle_alpha   90.00
_cell.angle_beta   90.00
_cell.angle_gamma   90.00
#
_symmetry.space_group_name_H-M   'P 1'
#
loop_
_entity.id
_entity.type
_entity.pdbx_description
1 polymer ?
#
loop_
_entity_poly.entity_id
_entity_poly.type
_entity_poly.pdbx_seq_one_letter_code
_entity_poly.pdbx_strand_id
1 'polypeptide(L)'
;MVRIYKLVKRSNRIIYFETSLVTLVLTILLWKQIDHHWTFMLITFPLFEIIFIRTFFRIAFMRYIITILFSIIYGLIVYFIGRYIQPDGISVSVVFAFLTYFYSLLLHKDHFDYIKNSDVVKVEYE
;
A
#
# COMPACT_ATOMS: atom_id res chain seq x y z
N MET A 1 19.08 -38.29 -6.65
CA MET A 1 18.40 -37.03 -7.04
C MET A 1 18.15 -36.21 -5.78
N VAL A 2 18.90 -35.14 -5.56
CA VAL A 2 18.75 -34.29 -4.36
C VAL A 2 17.86 -33.12 -4.73
N ARG A 3 16.72 -32.98 -4.05
CA ARG A 3 15.81 -31.82 -4.24
C ARG A 3 16.32 -30.65 -3.42
N ILE A 4 16.81 -29.61 -4.10
CA ILE A 4 17.20 -28.36 -3.46
C ILE A 4 16.09 -27.33 -3.68
N TYR A 5 15.82 -26.61 -2.60
CA TYR A 5 14.66 -25.79 -2.40
C TYR A 5 15.14 -24.34 -2.18
N LYS A 6 14.92 -23.45 -3.15
CA LYS A 6 15.41 -22.06 -3.06
C LYS A 6 14.29 -21.14 -2.55
N LEU A 7 14.49 -20.57 -1.37
CA LEU A 7 13.67 -19.49 -0.85
C LEU A 7 14.01 -18.20 -1.61
N VAL A 8 13.15 -17.77 -2.53
CA VAL A 8 13.28 -16.46 -3.18
C VAL A 8 12.68 -15.41 -2.25
N LYS A 9 13.53 -14.69 -1.51
CA LYS A 9 13.08 -13.60 -0.64
C LYS A 9 12.82 -12.36 -1.51
N ARG A 10 11.54 -12.02 -1.75
CA ARG A 10 11.19 -10.73 -2.36
C ARG A 10 11.42 -9.59 -1.35
N SER A 11 11.77 -8.42 -1.87
CA SER A 11 12.00 -7.22 -1.08
C SER A 11 10.66 -6.67 -0.57
N ASN A 12 10.50 -6.57 0.76
CA ASN A 12 9.32 -5.97 1.38
C ASN A 12 9.34 -4.43 1.36
N ARG A 13 10.27 -3.80 0.65
CA ARG A 13 10.40 -2.33 0.58
C ARG A 13 9.11 -1.65 0.13
N ILE A 14 8.37 -2.30 -0.77
CA ILE A 14 7.10 -1.77 -1.27
C ILE A 14 6.08 -1.64 -0.13
N ILE A 15 5.94 -2.66 0.73
CA ILE A 15 5.04 -2.66 1.87
C ILE A 15 5.35 -1.50 2.84
N TYR A 16 6.63 -1.25 3.14
CA TYR A 16 7.01 -0.13 4.01
C TYR A 16 6.64 1.23 3.41
N PHE A 17 6.82 1.40 2.10
CA PHE A 17 6.39 2.61 1.41
C PHE A 17 4.86 2.77 1.47
N GLU A 18 4.12 1.69 1.25
CA GLU A 18 2.65 1.67 1.28
C GLU A 18 2.11 2.02 2.67
N THR A 19 2.66 1.41 3.72
CA THR A 19 2.29 1.74 5.10
C THR A 19 2.64 3.18 5.42
N SER A 20 3.83 3.65 5.06
CA SER A 20 4.25 5.05 5.24
C SER A 20 3.30 6.03 4.56
N LEU A 21 2.85 5.73 3.34
CA LEU A 21 1.94 6.59 2.61
C LEU A 21 0.56 6.66 3.29
N VAL A 22 0.00 5.52 3.68
CA VAL A 22 -1.28 5.45 4.41
C VAL A 22 -1.18 6.21 5.74
N THR A 23 -0.12 5.95 6.50
CA THR A 23 0.15 6.63 7.76
C THR A 23 0.25 8.14 7.60
N LEU A 24 0.96 8.61 6.57
CA LEU A 24 1.12 10.03 6.29
C LEU A 24 -0.22 10.70 6.02
N VAL A 25 -1.03 10.11 5.13
CA VAL A 25 -2.36 10.63 4.80
C VAL A 25 -3.26 10.68 6.02
N LEU A 26 -3.31 9.61 6.83
CA LEU A 26 -4.11 9.59 8.05
C LEU A 26 -3.65 10.63 9.07
N THR A 27 -2.34 10.81 9.22
CA THR A 27 -1.77 11.81 10.12
C THR A 27 -2.15 13.23 9.70
N ILE A 28 -2.08 13.52 8.39
CA ILE A 28 -2.49 14.82 7.84
C ILE A 28 -3.99 15.06 8.06
N LEU A 29 -4.83 14.04 7.87
CA LEU A 29 -6.28 14.16 8.10
C LEU A 29 -6.61 14.46 9.57
N LEU A 30 -5.96 13.79 10.51
CA LEU A 30 -6.12 14.05 11.93
C LEU A 30 -5.59 15.42 12.35
N TRP A 31 -4.43 15.83 11.79
CA TRP A 31 -3.86 17.14 12.04
C TRP A 31 -4.81 18.28 11.61
N LYS A 32 -5.52 18.11 10.49
CA LYS A 32 -6.57 19.06 10.05
C LYS A 32 -7.76 19.15 11.01
N GLN A 33 -8.02 18.11 11.79
CA GLN A 33 -9.12 18.09 12.76
C GLN A 33 -8.75 18.66 14.13
N ILE A 34 -7.46 18.75 14.47
CA ILE A 34 -6.98 19.11 15.81
C ILE A 34 -6.08 20.35 15.71
N ASP A 35 -6.68 21.53 15.63
CA ASP A 35 -6.07 22.88 15.77
C ASP A 35 -4.69 23.14 15.13
N HIS A 36 -4.29 22.30 14.18
CA HIS A 36 -3.11 22.42 13.35
C HIS A 36 -1.76 22.49 14.10
N HIS A 37 -1.66 21.96 15.32
CA HIS A 37 -0.39 21.92 16.04
C HIS A 37 0.63 21.00 15.35
N TRP A 38 1.74 21.54 14.86
CA TRP A 38 2.76 20.77 14.14
C TRP A 38 3.44 19.68 14.99
N THR A 39 3.54 19.89 16.31
CA THR A 39 4.06 18.91 17.27
C THR A 39 3.23 17.63 17.30
N PHE A 40 1.94 17.72 17.00
CA PHE A 40 1.06 16.57 16.86
C PHE A 40 1.56 15.64 15.74
N MET A 41 1.93 16.18 14.57
CA MET A 41 2.41 15.39 13.43
C MET A 41 3.71 14.64 13.76
N LEU A 42 4.63 15.27 14.49
CA LEU A 42 5.91 14.65 14.86
C LEU A 42 5.74 13.42 15.76
N ILE A 43 4.71 13.38 16.58
CA ILE A 43 4.47 12.27 17.52
C ILE A 43 3.57 11.22 16.87
N THR A 44 2.50 11.66 16.21
CA THR A 44 1.48 10.74 15.66
C THR A 44 1.95 9.99 14.43
N PHE A 45 2.73 10.62 13.54
CA PHE A 45 3.22 9.94 12.34
C PHE A 45 4.10 8.73 12.69
N PRO A 46 5.18 8.85 13.51
CA PRO A 46 6.00 7.68 13.88
C PRO A 46 5.21 6.62 14.65
N LEU A 47 4.28 7.05 15.52
CA LEU A 47 3.46 6.14 16.31
C LEU A 47 2.57 5.28 15.40
N PHE A 48 1.86 5.91 14.47
CA PHE A 48 1.04 5.19 13.49
C PHE A 48 1.90 4.30 12.61
N GLU A 49 3.08 4.74 12.19
CA GLU A 49 3.94 3.94 11.32
C GLU A 49 4.34 2.63 11.98
N ILE A 50 4.77 2.69 13.25
CA ILE A 50 5.13 1.52 14.04
C ILE A 50 3.91 0.59 14.21
N ILE A 51 2.74 1.16 14.52
CA ILE A 51 1.51 0.38 14.71
C ILE A 51 1.11 -0.31 13.41
N PHE A 52 1.06 0.42 12.29
CA PHE A 52 0.64 -0.09 10.98
C PHE A 52 1.56 -1.17 10.45
N ILE A 53 2.88 -0.98 10.53
CA ILE A 53 3.85 -2.01 10.13
C ILE A 53 3.65 -3.27 10.98
N ARG A 54 3.55 -3.13 12.30
CA ARG A 54 3.37 -4.28 13.21
C ARG A 54 2.06 -5.01 12.96
N THR A 55 0.96 -4.30 12.80
CA THR A 55 -0.36 -4.91 12.58
C THR A 55 -0.45 -5.53 11.19
N PHE A 56 0.16 -4.94 10.16
CA PHE A 56 0.24 -5.51 8.81
C PHE A 56 0.87 -6.91 8.81
N PHE A 57 2.05 -7.07 9.43
CA PHE A 57 2.70 -8.39 9.44
C PHE A 57 2.01 -9.40 10.36
N ARG A 58 1.40 -8.94 11.46
CA ARG A 58 0.81 -9.83 12.48
C ARG A 58 -0.63 -10.25 12.18
N ILE A 59 -1.44 -9.38 11.58
CA ILE A 59 -2.89 -9.56 11.46
C ILE A 59 -3.29 -9.60 9.99
N ALA A 60 -3.81 -10.75 9.54
CA ALA A 60 -4.21 -10.93 8.14
C ALA A 60 -5.26 -9.92 7.68
N PHE A 61 -6.24 -9.62 8.53
CA PHE A 61 -7.27 -8.62 8.26
C PHE A 61 -6.69 -7.22 8.02
N MET A 62 -5.66 -6.82 8.78
CA MET A 62 -5.04 -5.50 8.65
C MET A 62 -4.29 -5.33 7.33
N ARG A 63 -3.73 -6.42 6.76
CA ARG A 63 -3.14 -6.38 5.42
C ARG A 63 -4.15 -5.95 4.37
N TYR A 64 -5.34 -6.55 4.39
CA TYR A 64 -6.40 -6.20 3.45
C TYR A 64 -6.86 -4.74 3.63
N ILE A 65 -7.03 -4.29 4.88
CA ILE A 65 -7.40 -2.89 5.15
C ILE A 65 -6.35 -1.93 4.59
N ILE A 66 -5.08 -2.13 4.91
CA ILE A 66 -3.99 -1.24 4.50
C ILE A 66 -3.89 -1.21 2.98
N THR A 67 -4.01 -2.36 2.31
CA THR A 67 -4.02 -2.44 0.85
C THR A 67 -5.20 -1.71 0.21
N ILE A 68 -6.40 -1.83 0.79
CA ILE A 68 -7.57 -1.08 0.32
C ILE A 68 -7.34 0.42 0.48
N LEU A 69 -6.89 0.86 1.66
CA LEU A 69 -6.60 2.28 1.93
C LEU A 69 -5.54 2.82 0.97
N PHE A 70 -4.47 2.06 0.76
CA PHE A 70 -3.41 2.42 -0.16
C PHE A 70 -3.90 2.52 -1.61
N SER A 71 -4.72 1.55 -2.05
CA SER A 71 -5.33 1.58 -3.39
C SER A 71 -6.22 2.81 -3.57
N ILE A 72 -6.98 3.21 -2.53
CA ILE A 72 -7.79 4.45 -2.55
C ILE A 72 -6.87 5.67 -2.72
N ILE A 73 -5.76 5.73 -1.98
CA ILE A 73 -4.80 6.84 -2.10
C ILE A 73 -4.24 6.93 -3.52
N TYR A 74 -3.87 5.82 -4.16
CA TYR A 74 -3.42 5.84 -5.54
C TYR A 74 -4.50 6.33 -6.51
N GLY A 75 -5.74 5.86 -6.36
CA GLY A 75 -6.86 6.35 -7.14
C GLY A 75 -7.04 7.87 -6.99
N LEU A 76 -6.96 8.39 -5.76
CA LEU A 76 -7.04 9.82 -5.48
C LEU A 76 -5.88 10.60 -6.10
N ILE A 77 -4.64 10.10 -6.02
CA ILE A 77 -3.48 10.73 -6.66
C ILE A 77 -3.71 10.86 -8.17
N VAL A 78 -4.13 9.78 -8.83
CA VAL A 78 -4.42 9.79 -10.27
C VAL A 78 -5.57 10.71 -10.61
N TYR A 79 -6.62 10.74 -9.78
CA TYR A 79 -7.72 11.70 -9.93
C TYR A 79 -7.20 13.14 -9.93
N PHE A 80 -6.42 13.54 -8.92
CA PHE A 80 -5.91 14.91 -8.82
C PHE A 80 -4.95 15.26 -9.96
N ILE A 81 -4.11 14.32 -10.40
CA ILE A 81 -3.26 14.50 -11.58
C ILE A 81 -4.11 14.71 -12.83
N GLY A 82 -5.14 13.88 -13.04
CA GLY A 82 -6.08 14.01 -14.16
C GLY A 82 -6.79 15.36 -14.16
N ARG A 83 -7.26 15.82 -13.00
CA ARG A 83 -7.88 17.13 -12.82
C ARG A 83 -6.91 18.29 -13.09
N TYR A 84 -5.64 18.13 -12.76
CA TYR A 84 -4.60 19.13 -13.04
C TYR A 84 -4.29 19.23 -14.53
N ILE A 85 -4.23 18.10 -15.24
CA ILE A 85 -3.92 18.05 -16.68
C ILE A 85 -5.14 18.49 -17.51
N GLN A 86 -6.35 18.06 -17.14
CA GLN A 86 -7.58 18.36 -17.85
C GLN A 86 -8.69 18.82 -16.88
N PRO A 87 -8.73 20.13 -16.55
CA PRO A 87 -9.68 20.71 -15.59
C PRO A 87 -11.16 20.57 -15.97
N ASP A 88 -11.48 20.27 -17.23
CA ASP A 88 -12.87 20.04 -17.67
C ASP A 88 -13.22 18.55 -17.77
N GLY A 89 -12.23 17.67 -17.69
CA GLY A 89 -12.35 16.22 -17.86
C GLY A 89 -12.62 15.45 -16.56
N ILE A 90 -13.63 15.84 -15.78
CA ILE A 90 -13.97 15.14 -14.51
C ILE A 90 -14.20 13.66 -14.76
N SER A 91 -15.03 13.31 -15.75
CA SER A 91 -15.40 11.92 -16.05
C SER A 91 -14.18 11.07 -16.39
N VAL A 92 -13.25 11.60 -17.18
CA VAL A 92 -12.00 10.92 -17.57
C VAL A 92 -11.12 10.68 -16.35
N SER A 93 -10.96 11.70 -15.49
CA SER A 93 -10.16 11.60 -14.26
C SER A 93 -10.73 10.57 -13.28
N VAL A 94 -12.05 10.49 -13.16
CA VAL A 94 -12.75 9.49 -12.33
C VAL A 94 -12.53 8.09 -12.88
N VAL A 95 -12.66 7.88 -14.20
CA VAL A 95 -12.44 6.57 -14.82
C VAL A 95 -11.02 6.08 -14.57
N PHE A 96 -10.01 6.94 -14.79
CA PHE A 96 -8.63 6.56 -14.51
C PHE A 96 -8.38 6.27 -13.04
N ALA A 97 -8.95 7.06 -12.13
CA ALA A 97 -8.85 6.80 -10.69
C ALA A 97 -9.41 5.42 -10.30
N PHE A 98 -10.58 5.04 -10.84
CA PHE A 98 -11.16 3.72 -10.63
C PHE A 98 -10.28 2.61 -11.22
N LEU A 99 -9.78 2.79 -12.45
CA LEU A 99 -8.88 1.81 -13.08
C LEU A 99 -7.61 1.61 -12.24
N THR A 100 -7.00 2.69 -11.76
CA THR A 100 -5.81 2.63 -10.90
C THR A 100 -6.12 1.92 -9.58
N TYR A 101 -7.26 2.20 -8.95
CA TYR A 101 -7.69 1.52 -7.72
C TYR A 101 -7.77 0.00 -7.92
N PHE A 102 -8.51 -0.47 -8.93
CA PHE A 102 -8.66 -1.91 -9.17
C PHE A 102 -7.35 -2.57 -9.62
N TYR A 103 -6.56 -1.89 -10.44
CA TYR A 103 -5.25 -2.40 -10.84
C TYR A 103 -4.31 -2.54 -9.65
N SER A 104 -4.30 -1.56 -8.73
CA SER A 104 -3.52 -1.62 -7.50
C SER A 104 -3.93 -2.81 -6.63
N LEU A 105 -5.23 -3.06 -6.46
CA LEU A 105 -5.74 -4.22 -5.72
C LEU A 105 -5.30 -5.55 -6.35
N LEU A 106 -5.36 -5.67 -7.67
CA LEU A 106 -4.95 -6.88 -8.39
C LEU A 106 -3.46 -7.18 -8.16
N LEU A 107 -2.59 -6.17 -8.29
CA LEU A 107 -1.15 -6.33 -8.05
C LEU A 107 -0.83 -6.76 -6.62
N HIS A 108 -1.61 -6.28 -5.65
CA HIS A 108 -1.43 -6.68 -4.25
C HIS A 108 -1.90 -8.10 -3.98
N LYS A 109 -2.97 -8.56 -4.63
CA LYS A 109 -3.39 -9.96 -4.53
C LYS A 109 -2.25 -10.90 -4.94
N ASP A 110 -1.61 -10.62 -6.08
CA ASP A 110 -0.46 -11.40 -6.55
C ASP A 110 0.72 -11.36 -5.56
N HIS A 111 0.98 -10.20 -4.94
CA HIS A 111 2.02 -10.06 -3.95
C HIS A 111 1.72 -10.83 -2.64
N PHE A 112 0.47 -10.81 -2.17
CA PHE A 112 0.07 -11.54 -0.97
C PHE A 112 -0.03 -13.04 -1.19
N ASP A 113 -0.52 -13.48 -2.36
CA ASP A 113 -0.53 -14.89 -2.73
C ASP A 113 0.90 -15.44 -2.79
N TYR A 114 1.88 -14.63 -3.21
CA TYR A 114 3.30 -14.98 -3.12
C TYR A 114 3.84 -15.05 -1.68
N ILE A 115 3.49 -14.08 -0.81
CA ILE A 115 3.91 -14.11 0.60
C ILE A 115 3.31 -15.33 1.32
N LYS A 116 2.06 -15.66 1.01
CA LYS A 116 1.31 -16.79 1.59
C LYS A 116 1.79 -18.13 1.04
N ASN A 117 2.05 -18.21 -0.26
CA ASN A 117 2.56 -19.39 -0.96
C ASN A 117 4.02 -19.16 -1.35
N SER A 118 4.88 -18.80 -0.39
CA SER A 118 6.33 -18.76 -0.61
C SER A 118 6.87 -20.19 -0.74
N ASP A 119 6.36 -20.89 -1.74
CA ASP A 119 6.71 -22.23 -2.13
C ASP A 119 8.08 -22.15 -2.79
N VAL A 120 9.07 -22.39 -1.96
CA VAL A 120 10.13 -23.36 -2.23
C VAL A 120 10.28 -23.73 -3.71
N VAL A 121 10.98 -22.89 -4.48
CA VAL A 121 11.18 -23.14 -5.91
C VAL A 121 12.04 -24.40 -6.05
N LYS A 122 11.47 -25.46 -6.64
CA LYS A 122 12.22 -26.66 -7.04
C LYS A 122 13.18 -26.26 -8.15
N VAL A 123 14.47 -26.34 -7.86
CA VAL A 123 15.50 -26.21 -8.90
C VAL A 123 15.93 -27.63 -9.25
N GLU A 124 15.52 -28.11 -10.43
CA GLU A 124 16.09 -29.31 -11.03
C GLU A 124 17.37 -28.90 -11.78
N TYR A 125 18.51 -29.45 -11.38
CA TYR A 125 19.75 -29.36 -12.14
C TYR A 125 19.80 -30.58 -13.08
N GLU A 126 20.02 -30.33 -14.38
CA GLU A 126 20.40 -31.37 -15.35
C GLU A 126 21.81 -31.90 -15.08
#